data_AF-A0A371KX61-F1
#
_entry.id   AF-A0A371KX61-F1
#
_cell.length_a   1.000
_cell.length_b   1.000
_cell.length_c   1.000
_cell.angle_alpha   90.00
_cell.angle_beta   90.00
_cell.angle_gamma   90.00
#
_symmetry.space_group_name_H-M   'P 1'
#
loop_
_entity.id
_entity.type
_entity.pdbx_description
1 polymer ?
#
loop_
_entity_poly.entity_id
_entity_poly.type
_entity_poly.pdbx_seq_one_letter_code
_entity_poly.pdbx_strand_id
1 'polypeptide(L)'
;DPDSKKQTDGTKVGSSMLAKSIVDVQLMAEKGFPDVKTTRNNQKYNNLNASAIKHININQELEEKEIKKKESKEVLKKKLVVDEAGRQKVEDLEKNWFGLGDEKYYRFHVKWFTAAVGLICLALGHFLAALRVASIALEIIVNKILAIFFSYALQGERLKSTIIDILNGFVSIIMIFFCLFLYKEVVSFLNDKPTGIWLVGLIAATWFMIDGPKSIERKFGYDAGLRSP
;
A
#
# COMPACT_ATOMS: atom_id res chain seq x y z
N ASP A 1 -29.56 -18.45 -0.23
CA ASP A 1 -29.06 -18.01 1.08
C ASP A 1 -28.03 -16.90 0.86
N PRO A 2 -28.34 -15.63 1.19
CA PRO A 2 -27.48 -14.49 0.94
C PRO A 2 -26.48 -14.34 2.09
N ASP A 3 -25.70 -15.39 2.32
CA ASP A 3 -24.58 -15.38 3.26
C ASP A 3 -23.30 -15.77 2.51
N SER A 4 -23.06 -15.08 1.38
CA SER A 4 -21.74 -15.09 0.76
C SER A 4 -20.82 -14.28 1.66
N LYS A 5 -20.29 -14.98 2.67
CA LYS A 5 -19.14 -14.65 3.49
C LYS A 5 -18.30 -13.60 2.78
N LYS A 6 -18.22 -12.40 3.35
CA LYS A 6 -17.03 -11.57 3.22
C LYS A 6 -15.88 -12.44 3.69
N GLN A 7 -15.30 -13.19 2.76
CA GLN A 7 -14.11 -13.96 3.01
C GLN A 7 -13.04 -12.90 3.21
N THR A 8 -12.80 -12.59 4.49
CA THR A 8 -11.66 -11.84 4.99
C THR A 8 -10.41 -12.70 4.76
N ASP A 9 -10.19 -13.09 3.51
CA ASP A 9 -8.98 -13.75 3.09
C ASP A 9 -7.88 -12.72 3.26
N GLY A 10 -6.87 -13.04 4.07
CA GLY A 10 -5.86 -12.14 4.61
C GLY A 10 -5.39 -11.15 3.55
N THR A 11 -6.04 -9.98 3.49
CA THR A 11 -5.90 -9.09 2.35
C THR A 11 -4.56 -8.43 2.51
N LYS A 12 -3.57 -8.92 1.76
CA LYS A 12 -2.25 -8.29 1.71
C LYS A 12 -2.46 -6.81 1.40
N VAL A 13 -1.92 -5.94 2.25
CA VAL A 13 -2.10 -4.49 2.18
C VAL A 13 -1.79 -3.96 0.77
N GLY A 14 -0.80 -4.54 0.07
CA GLY A 14 -0.48 -4.20 -1.32
C GLY A 14 -1.59 -4.50 -2.32
N SER A 15 -2.27 -5.66 -2.21
CA SER A 15 -3.40 -6.00 -3.08
C SER A 15 -4.60 -5.08 -2.83
N SER A 16 -4.86 -4.72 -1.57
CA SER A 16 -5.88 -3.72 -1.23
C SER A 16 -5.53 -2.35 -1.82
N MET A 17 -4.26 -1.94 -1.73
CA MET A 17 -3.79 -0.68 -2.28
C MET A 17 -3.99 -0.59 -3.79
N LEU A 18 -3.64 -1.68 -4.50
CA LEU A 18 -3.87 -1.80 -5.93
C LEU A 18 -5.36 -1.74 -6.25
N ALA A 19 -6.21 -2.50 -5.55
CA ALA A 19 -7.65 -2.51 -5.80
C ALA A 19 -8.26 -1.12 -5.65
N LYS A 20 -7.85 -0.37 -4.61
CA LYS A 20 -8.29 1.01 -4.40
C LYS A 20 -7.80 1.96 -5.49
N SER A 21 -6.70 1.67 -6.19
CA SER A 21 -6.16 2.50 -7.27
C SER A 21 -6.84 2.30 -8.63
N ILE A 22 -7.67 1.26 -8.78
CA ILE A 22 -8.29 0.87 -10.05
C ILE A 22 -9.75 1.31 -10.09
N VAL A 23 -10.20 1.79 -11.24
CA VAL A 23 -11.60 2.05 -11.54
C VAL A 23 -12.06 1.02 -12.58
N ASP A 24 -13.18 0.35 -12.32
CA ASP A 24 -13.87 -0.49 -13.32
C ASP A 24 -14.88 0.40 -14.06
N VAL A 25 -14.54 0.76 -15.30
CA VAL A 25 -15.34 1.65 -16.17
C VAL A 25 -16.68 0.99 -16.51
N GLN A 26 -16.72 -0.34 -16.66
CA GLN A 26 -17.97 -1.07 -16.88
C GLN A 26 -18.89 -0.91 -15.67
N LEU A 27 -18.36 -1.09 -14.46
CA LEU A 27 -19.15 -0.91 -13.23
C LEU A 27 -19.59 0.55 -13.04
N MET A 28 -18.74 1.53 -13.39
CA MET A 28 -19.14 2.94 -13.38
C MET A 28 -20.27 3.23 -14.36
N ALA A 29 -20.20 2.66 -15.58
CA ALA A 29 -21.24 2.77 -16.58
C ALA A 29 -22.56 2.16 -16.10
N GLU A 30 -22.51 0.99 -15.44
CA GLU A 30 -23.69 0.38 -14.82
C GLU A 30 -24.27 1.25 -13.68
N LYS A 31 -23.44 2.00 -12.97
CA LYS A 31 -23.88 2.95 -11.94
C LYS A 31 -24.32 4.31 -12.50
N GLY A 32 -24.21 4.53 -13.81
CA GLY A 32 -24.61 5.78 -14.46
C GLY A 32 -23.63 6.93 -14.22
N PHE A 33 -22.33 6.65 -14.19
CA PHE A 33 -21.25 7.64 -14.00
C PHE A 33 -21.50 8.57 -12.80
N PRO A 34 -21.66 8.01 -11.59
CA PRO A 34 -21.80 8.84 -10.38
C PRO A 34 -20.57 9.74 -10.23
N ASP A 35 -20.77 10.94 -9.66
CA ASP A 35 -19.69 11.87 -9.39
C ASP A 35 -18.54 11.15 -8.69
N VAL A 36 -17.39 11.14 -9.38
CA VAL A 36 -16.20 10.49 -8.87
C VAL A 36 -15.67 11.40 -7.78
N LYS A 37 -15.80 10.96 -6.52
CA LYS A 37 -15.18 11.68 -5.42
C LYS A 37 -13.69 11.85 -5.75
N THR A 38 -13.14 13.02 -5.44
CA THR A 38 -11.70 13.32 -5.57
C THR A 38 -10.81 12.42 -4.71
N THR A 39 -11.41 11.53 -3.91
CA THR A 39 -10.74 10.54 -3.09
C THR A 39 -10.05 9.49 -3.94
N ARG A 40 -8.91 9.01 -3.43
CA ARG A 40 -8.11 7.98 -4.08
C ARG A 40 -8.75 6.60 -4.02
N ASN A 41 -9.57 6.33 -2.99
CA ASN A 41 -10.26 5.06 -2.82
C ASN A 41 -11.37 4.85 -3.85
N ASN A 42 -11.08 4.02 -4.86
CA ASN A 42 -12.04 3.66 -5.91
C ASN A 42 -12.74 2.32 -5.66
N GLN A 43 -12.68 1.76 -4.45
CA GLN A 43 -13.31 0.47 -4.12
C GLN A 43 -14.83 0.47 -4.28
N LYS A 44 -15.48 1.64 -4.34
CA LYS A 44 -16.91 1.76 -4.70
C LYS A 44 -17.17 1.65 -6.21
N TYR A 45 -16.14 1.81 -7.01
CA TYR A 45 -16.16 1.81 -8.48
C TYR A 45 -15.44 0.60 -9.07
N ASN A 46 -15.15 -0.42 -8.26
CA ASN A 46 -14.70 -1.72 -8.71
C ASN A 46 -15.17 -2.81 -7.71
N ASN A 47 -15.25 -4.06 -8.15
CA ASN A 47 -15.54 -5.21 -7.28
C ASN A 47 -14.29 -6.08 -7.09
N LEU A 48 -13.09 -5.46 -7.08
CA LEU A 48 -11.83 -6.18 -7.01
C LEU A 48 -11.47 -6.52 -5.56
N ASN A 49 -11.22 -7.80 -5.31
CA ASN A 49 -10.62 -8.31 -4.08
C ASN A 49 -9.15 -8.71 -4.32
N ALA A 50 -8.47 -9.18 -3.27
CA ALA A 50 -7.04 -9.54 -3.35
C ALA A 50 -6.72 -10.67 -4.33
N SER A 51 -7.69 -11.54 -4.62
CA SER A 51 -7.52 -12.66 -5.55
C SER A 51 -7.89 -12.24 -6.98
N ALA A 52 -8.98 -11.50 -7.15
CA ALA A 52 -9.44 -10.99 -8.44
C ALA A 52 -8.40 -10.06 -9.08
N ILE A 53 -7.74 -9.21 -8.29
CA ILE A 53 -6.78 -8.24 -8.83
C ILE A 53 -5.56 -8.88 -9.49
N LYS A 54 -5.22 -10.13 -9.15
CA LYS A 54 -4.11 -10.84 -9.79
C LYS A 54 -4.46 -11.33 -11.20
N HIS A 55 -5.74 -11.39 -11.52
CA HIS A 55 -6.27 -11.98 -12.76
C HIS A 55 -6.91 -10.94 -13.67
N ILE A 56 -6.81 -9.65 -13.34
CA ILE A 56 -7.30 -8.60 -14.23
C ILE A 56 -6.39 -8.50 -15.45
N ASN A 57 -6.99 -8.21 -16.60
CA ASN A 57 -6.26 -7.76 -17.78
C ASN A 57 -6.46 -6.25 -17.90
N ILE A 58 -5.41 -5.46 -17.65
CA ILE A 58 -5.46 -3.98 -17.72
C ILE A 58 -5.77 -3.52 -19.16
N ASN A 59 -5.39 -4.32 -20.16
CA ASN A 59 -5.63 -4.04 -21.57
C ASN A 59 -6.97 -4.60 -22.06
N GLN A 60 -7.85 -5.07 -21.16
CA GLN A 60 -9.18 -5.51 -21.53
C GLN A 60 -9.97 -4.33 -22.10
N GLU A 61 -10.26 -4.38 -23.39
CA GLU A 61 -11.16 -3.44 -24.05
C GLU A 61 -12.58 -3.59 -23.50
N LEU A 62 -13.26 -2.46 -23.37
CA LEU A 62 -14.65 -2.42 -22.95
C LEU A 62 -15.55 -2.68 -24.16
N GLU A 63 -16.34 -3.75 -24.10
CA GLU A 63 -17.27 -4.06 -25.17
C GLU A 63 -18.65 -3.42 -24.93
N GLU A 64 -19.21 -2.77 -25.96
CA GLU A 64 -20.54 -2.14 -25.89
C GLU A 64 -21.66 -3.13 -25.50
N LYS A 65 -21.49 -4.41 -25.84
CA LYS A 65 -22.46 -5.48 -25.54
C LYS A 65 -22.51 -5.82 -24.04
N GLU A 66 -21.45 -5.53 -23.30
CA GLU A 66 -21.33 -5.81 -21.86
C GLU A 66 -21.95 -4.72 -21.00
N ILE A 67 -22.25 -3.54 -21.57
CA ILE A 67 -22.95 -2.45 -20.90
C ILE A 67 -24.46 -2.70 -20.99
N LYS A 68 -25.15 -2.71 -19.84
CA LYS A 68 -26.61 -2.94 -19.80
C LYS A 68 -27.42 -1.67 -20.04
N LYS A 69 -26.95 -0.52 -19.54
CA LYS A 69 -27.65 0.76 -19.64
C LYS A 69 -27.45 1.43 -21.00
N LYS A 70 -28.53 1.76 -21.69
CA LYS A 70 -28.50 2.41 -23.02
C LYS A 70 -27.83 3.79 -22.97
N GLU A 71 -28.20 4.61 -22.00
CA GLU A 71 -27.61 5.95 -21.80
C GLU A 71 -26.09 5.88 -21.64
N SER A 72 -25.61 4.92 -20.85
CA SER A 72 -24.17 4.73 -20.63
C SER A 72 -23.42 4.29 -21.89
N LYS A 73 -24.06 3.55 -22.81
CA LYS A 73 -23.46 3.21 -24.11
C LYS A 73 -23.22 4.45 -24.95
N GLU A 74 -24.17 5.36 -24.99
CA GLU A 74 -24.07 6.60 -25.77
C GLU A 74 -22.97 7.52 -25.22
N VAL A 75 -22.78 7.55 -23.89
CA VAL A 75 -21.67 8.28 -23.26
C VAL A 75 -20.32 7.65 -23.61
N LEU A 76 -20.20 6.32 -23.54
CA LEU A 76 -18.95 5.60 -23.82
C LEU A 76 -18.54 5.57 -25.29
N LYS A 77 -19.42 5.99 -26.21
CA LYS A 77 -19.06 6.21 -27.62
C LYS A 77 -18.40 7.54 -27.88
N LYS A 78 -18.33 8.41 -26.86
CA LYS A 78 -17.87 9.78 -26.99
C LYS A 78 -16.57 9.99 -26.21
N LYS A 79 -15.77 10.95 -26.67
CA LYS A 79 -14.57 11.47 -26.01
C LYS A 79 -14.63 12.98 -25.89
N LEU A 80 -13.92 13.51 -24.91
CA LEU A 80 -13.71 14.95 -24.76
C LEU A 80 -12.41 15.33 -25.47
N VAL A 81 -12.50 16.31 -26.35
CA VAL A 81 -11.38 16.90 -27.08
C VAL A 81 -11.32 18.38 -26.74
N VAL A 82 -10.12 18.95 -26.71
CA VAL A 82 -9.92 20.38 -26.50
C VAL A 82 -9.66 21.02 -27.85
N ASP A 83 -10.43 22.05 -28.21
CA ASP A 83 -10.24 22.80 -29.45
C ASP A 83 -9.03 23.74 -29.37
N GLU A 84 -8.66 24.35 -30.50
CA GLU A 84 -7.53 25.30 -30.59
C GLU A 84 -7.72 26.54 -29.68
N ALA A 85 -8.96 26.85 -29.29
CA ALA A 85 -9.31 27.94 -28.39
C ALA A 85 -9.36 27.51 -26.91
N GLY A 86 -9.02 26.26 -26.59
CA GLY A 86 -9.04 25.71 -25.24
C GLY A 86 -10.42 25.31 -24.72
N ARG A 87 -11.45 25.27 -25.56
CA ARG A 87 -12.81 24.87 -25.19
C ARG A 87 -12.96 23.35 -25.31
N GLN A 88 -13.74 22.77 -24.39
CA GLN A 88 -14.05 21.34 -24.42
C GLN A 88 -15.16 21.07 -25.43
N LYS A 89 -14.92 20.11 -26.32
CA LYS A 89 -15.87 19.60 -27.31
C LYS A 89 -16.04 18.10 -27.11
N VAL A 90 -17.25 17.61 -27.36
CA VAL A 90 -17.55 16.18 -27.35
C VAL A 90 -17.50 15.67 -28.79
N GLU A 91 -16.71 14.64 -29.03
CA GLU A 91 -16.56 13.97 -30.33
C GLU A 91 -16.81 12.47 -30.17
N ASP A 92 -17.20 11.79 -31.24
CA ASP A 92 -17.33 10.33 -31.23
C ASP A 92 -15.95 9.66 -31.27
N LEU A 93 -15.86 8.45 -30.72
CA LEU A 93 -14.65 7.62 -30.81
C LEU A 93 -14.34 7.30 -32.28
N GLU A 94 -13.07 7.36 -32.65
CA GLU A 94 -12.63 7.07 -34.00
C GLU A 94 -12.85 5.59 -34.34
N LYS A 95 -13.56 5.33 -35.44
CA LYS A 95 -13.82 3.99 -35.96
C LYS A 95 -13.20 3.88 -37.34
N ASN A 96 -12.29 2.92 -37.50
CA ASN A 96 -11.64 2.66 -38.77
C ASN A 96 -12.50 1.73 -39.64
N TRP A 97 -12.46 1.95 -40.95
CA TRP A 97 -13.26 1.20 -41.91
C TRP A 97 -13.03 -0.33 -41.88
N PHE A 98 -11.84 -0.76 -41.45
CA PHE A 98 -11.46 -2.18 -41.32
C PHE A 98 -11.48 -2.70 -39.87
N GLY A 99 -11.95 -1.91 -38.90
CA GLY A 99 -11.95 -2.27 -37.47
C GLY A 99 -10.56 -2.38 -36.83
N LEU A 100 -9.49 -2.14 -37.59
CA LEU A 100 -8.12 -2.08 -37.10
C LEU A 100 -7.84 -0.67 -36.58
N GLY A 101 -7.54 -0.56 -35.29
CA GLY A 101 -7.25 0.73 -34.64
C GLY A 101 -8.49 1.52 -34.21
N ASP A 102 -9.64 0.86 -34.03
CA ASP A 102 -10.80 1.49 -33.41
C ASP A 102 -10.43 1.99 -32.01
N GLU A 103 -10.74 3.26 -31.74
CA GLU A 103 -10.60 3.80 -30.40
C GLU A 103 -11.66 3.18 -29.49
N LYS A 104 -11.20 2.55 -28.40
CA LYS A 104 -12.06 1.98 -27.38
C LYS A 104 -11.55 2.31 -26.00
N TYR A 105 -12.48 2.42 -25.06
CA TYR A 105 -12.13 2.51 -23.65
C TYR A 105 -11.65 1.16 -23.12
N TYR A 106 -10.66 1.18 -22.24
CA TYR A 106 -10.33 0.02 -21.42
C TYR A 106 -11.31 -0.13 -20.26
N ARG A 107 -11.61 -1.37 -19.88
CA ARG A 107 -12.46 -1.67 -18.74
C ARG A 107 -11.83 -1.22 -17.43
N PHE A 108 -10.53 -1.45 -17.25
CA PHE A 108 -9.83 -1.13 -16.01
C PHE A 108 -8.93 0.08 -16.18
N HIS A 109 -9.30 1.19 -15.55
CA HIS A 109 -8.48 2.39 -15.50
C HIS A 109 -7.67 2.44 -14.21
N VAL A 110 -6.33 2.36 -14.32
CA VAL A 110 -5.42 2.34 -13.18
C VAL A 110 -4.91 3.75 -12.88
N LYS A 111 -5.05 4.21 -11.63
CA LYS A 111 -4.36 5.43 -11.15
C LYS A 111 -2.89 5.12 -10.89
N TRP A 112 -2.06 5.10 -11.94
CA TRP A 112 -0.66 4.68 -11.90
C TRP A 112 0.19 5.38 -10.83
N PHE A 113 0.10 6.71 -10.71
CA PHE A 113 0.84 7.46 -9.69
C PHE A 113 0.53 6.95 -8.27
N THR A 114 -0.77 6.77 -7.99
CA THR A 114 -1.24 6.23 -6.72
C THR A 114 -0.73 4.81 -6.47
N ALA A 115 -0.85 3.95 -7.48
CA ALA A 115 -0.45 2.55 -7.37
C ALA A 115 1.07 2.44 -7.14
N ALA A 116 1.87 3.12 -7.95
CA ALA A 116 3.32 3.08 -7.90
C ALA A 116 3.86 3.64 -6.58
N VAL A 117 3.52 4.89 -6.23
CA VAL A 117 4.01 5.53 -4.99
C VAL A 117 3.55 4.75 -3.75
N GLY A 118 2.30 4.28 -3.76
CA GLY A 118 1.76 3.46 -2.68
C GLY A 118 2.53 2.17 -2.46
N LEU A 119 2.80 1.42 -3.53
CA LEU A 119 3.56 0.18 -3.47
C LEU A 119 5.02 0.41 -3.10
N ILE A 120 5.64 1.48 -3.61
CA ILE A 120 7.03 1.85 -3.26
C ILE A 120 7.12 2.15 -1.76
N CYS A 121 6.26 3.02 -1.22
CA CYS A 121 6.26 3.33 0.21
C CYS A 121 6.02 2.08 1.06
N LEU A 122 5.05 1.23 0.66
CA LEU A 122 4.75 -0.02 1.35
C LEU A 122 5.95 -0.98 1.35
N ALA A 123 6.62 -1.14 0.22
CA ALA A 123 7.82 -1.95 0.08
C ALA A 123 8.97 -1.40 0.94
N LEU A 124 9.21 -0.09 0.88
CA LEU A 124 10.23 0.58 1.70
C LEU A 124 9.95 0.42 3.19
N GLY A 125 8.71 0.58 3.65
CA GLY A 125 8.36 0.39 5.05
C GLY A 125 8.66 -1.04 5.55
N HIS A 126 8.36 -2.06 4.74
CA HIS A 126 8.70 -3.45 5.06
C HIS A 126 10.22 -3.70 5.00
N PHE A 127 10.90 -3.11 4.02
CA PHE A 127 12.35 -3.22 3.86
C PHE A 127 13.10 -2.61 5.05
N LEU A 128 12.70 -1.43 5.52
CA LEU A 128 13.27 -0.78 6.70
C LEU A 128 13.07 -1.62 7.97
N ALA A 129 11.87 -2.19 8.15
CA ALA A 129 11.61 -3.11 9.26
C ALA A 129 12.52 -4.34 9.20
N ALA A 130 12.67 -4.95 8.01
CA ALA A 130 13.55 -6.10 7.82
C ALA A 130 15.03 -5.76 8.08
N LEU A 131 15.51 -4.60 7.59
CA LEU A 131 16.87 -4.11 7.86
C LEU A 131 17.10 -3.91 9.36
N ARG A 132 16.12 -3.39 10.10
CA ARG A 132 16.27 -3.19 11.55
C ARG A 132 16.34 -4.52 12.30
N VAL A 133 15.51 -5.50 11.92
CA VAL A 133 15.58 -6.86 12.49
C VAL A 133 16.95 -7.50 12.19
N ALA A 134 17.45 -7.38 10.96
CA ALA A 134 18.78 -7.87 10.59
C ALA A 134 19.89 -7.17 11.38
N SER A 135 19.76 -5.86 11.62
CA SER A 135 20.71 -5.09 12.45
C SER A 135 20.76 -5.62 13.89
N ILE A 136 19.61 -5.90 14.51
CA ILE A 136 19.56 -6.50 15.85
C ILE A 136 20.22 -7.89 15.86
N ALA A 137 20.01 -8.70 14.82
CA ALA A 137 20.65 -10.01 14.72
C ALA A 137 22.19 -9.88 14.66
N LEU A 138 22.71 -8.91 13.90
CA LEU A 138 24.15 -8.62 13.83
C LEU A 138 24.68 -8.09 15.18
N GLU A 139 23.96 -7.19 15.84
CA GLU A 139 24.29 -6.70 17.19
C GLU A 139 24.46 -7.88 18.17
N ILE A 140 23.54 -8.85 18.16
CA ILE A 140 23.62 -10.06 19.01
C ILE A 140 24.84 -10.92 18.66
N ILE A 141 25.15 -11.12 17.38
CA ILE A 141 26.30 -11.92 16.93
C ILE A 141 27.62 -11.28 17.38
N VAL A 142 27.76 -9.97 17.18
CA VAL A 142 28.96 -9.22 17.61
C VAL A 142 29.13 -9.30 19.13
N ASN A 143 28.05 -9.11 19.89
CA ASN A 143 28.09 -9.22 21.35
C ASN A 143 28.53 -10.62 21.82
N LYS A 144 28.11 -11.69 21.14
CA LYS A 144 28.58 -13.06 21.41
C LYS A 144 30.07 -13.23 21.12
N ILE A 145 30.56 -12.71 19.99
CA ILE A 145 31.98 -12.79 19.63
C ILE A 145 32.82 -12.06 20.67
N LEU A 146 32.44 -10.84 21.05
CA LEU A 146 33.13 -10.05 22.07
C LEU A 146 33.13 -10.76 23.43
N ALA A 147 32.01 -11.37 23.83
CA ALA A 147 31.94 -12.14 25.08
C ALA A 147 32.94 -13.31 25.12
N ILE A 148 33.20 -13.98 23.99
CA ILE A 148 34.19 -15.06 23.89
C ILE A 148 35.62 -14.52 24.03
N PHE A 149 35.97 -13.44 23.31
CA PHE A 149 37.33 -12.87 23.36
C PHE A 149 37.67 -12.29 24.74
N PHE A 150 36.70 -11.65 25.40
CA PHE A 150 36.91 -11.07 26.72
C PHE A 150 36.67 -12.05 27.88
N SER A 151 36.27 -13.30 27.60
CA SER A 151 36.01 -14.36 28.59
C SER A 151 37.14 -14.55 29.61
N TYR A 152 38.39 -14.39 29.19
CA TYR A 152 39.59 -14.56 30.04
C TYR A 152 39.70 -13.54 31.19
N ALA A 153 38.88 -12.47 31.18
CA ALA A 153 38.87 -11.41 32.18
C ALA A 153 37.59 -11.37 33.04
N LEU A 154 36.64 -12.32 32.94
CA LEU A 154 35.24 -12.05 33.29
C LEU A 154 34.57 -12.97 34.31
N GLN A 155 34.13 -12.35 35.41
CA GLN A 155 33.27 -12.87 36.48
C GLN A 155 31.77 -12.79 36.08
N GLY A 156 30.89 -13.50 36.81
CA GLY A 156 29.48 -13.76 36.47
C GLY A 156 28.56 -12.57 36.15
N GLU A 157 28.95 -11.32 36.43
CA GLU A 157 28.18 -10.12 36.10
C GLU A 157 28.07 -9.86 34.59
N ARG A 158 29.11 -10.16 33.80
CA ARG A 158 29.04 -9.94 32.34
C ARG A 158 28.20 -10.97 31.59
N LEU A 159 28.12 -12.20 32.09
CA LEU A 159 27.17 -13.20 31.57
C LEU A 159 25.72 -12.70 31.75
N LYS A 160 25.41 -12.11 32.91
CA LYS A 160 24.11 -11.49 33.18
C LYS A 160 23.83 -10.33 32.21
N SER A 161 24.82 -9.48 31.95
CA SER A 161 24.72 -8.40 30.96
C SER A 161 24.42 -8.94 29.55
N THR A 162 25.16 -9.95 29.08
CA THR A 162 24.95 -10.51 27.73
C THR A 162 23.57 -11.17 27.58
N ILE A 163 23.06 -11.83 28.64
CA ILE A 163 21.70 -12.38 28.62
C ILE A 163 20.67 -11.25 28.54
N ILE A 164 20.87 -10.17 29.30
CA ILE A 164 20.01 -8.98 29.23
C ILE A 164 20.03 -8.39 27.82
N ASP A 165 21.21 -8.24 27.19
CA ASP A 165 21.33 -7.71 25.82
C ASP A 165 20.59 -8.57 24.76
N ILE A 166 20.56 -9.89 24.95
CA ILE A 166 19.82 -10.80 24.08
C ILE A 166 18.31 -10.66 24.28
N LEU A 167 17.84 -10.67 25.54
CA LEU A 167 16.42 -10.46 25.87
C LEU A 167 15.94 -9.11 25.33
N ASN A 168 16.83 -8.13 25.43
CA ASN A 168 16.67 -6.80 24.90
C ASN A 168 16.45 -6.83 23.37
N GLY A 169 17.32 -7.48 22.61
CA GLY A 169 17.11 -7.66 21.17
C GLY A 169 15.75 -8.26 20.80
N PHE A 170 15.25 -9.24 21.58
CA PHE A 170 13.92 -9.80 21.36
C PHE A 170 12.78 -8.80 21.59
N VAL A 171 12.86 -7.99 22.64
CA VAL A 171 11.88 -6.92 22.91
C VAL A 171 11.88 -5.90 21.76
N SER A 172 13.05 -5.49 21.29
CA SER A 172 13.15 -4.57 20.16
C SER A 172 12.55 -5.14 18.88
N ILE A 173 12.73 -6.45 18.62
CA ILE A 173 12.07 -7.13 17.49
C ILE A 173 10.54 -7.07 17.60
N ILE A 174 9.99 -7.34 18.80
CA ILE A 174 8.55 -7.23 19.05
C ILE A 174 8.06 -5.80 18.77
N MET A 175 8.81 -4.78 19.20
CA MET A 175 8.46 -3.38 18.97
C MET A 175 8.50 -3.00 17.49
N ILE A 176 9.42 -3.55 16.70
CA ILE A 176 9.43 -3.38 15.24
C ILE A 176 8.17 -3.97 14.62
N PHE A 177 7.76 -5.18 15.02
CA PHE A 177 6.52 -5.79 14.50
C PHE A 177 5.28 -4.99 14.90
N PHE A 178 5.25 -4.45 16.12
CA PHE A 178 4.19 -3.55 16.56
C PHE A 178 4.14 -2.27 15.72
N CYS A 179 5.30 -1.64 15.45
CA CYS A 179 5.38 -0.51 14.53
C CYS A 179 4.88 -0.89 13.14
N LEU A 180 5.21 -2.09 12.65
CA LEU A 180 4.78 -2.58 11.33
C LEU A 180 3.27 -2.79 11.27
N PHE A 181 2.65 -3.21 12.36
CA PHE A 181 1.20 -3.24 12.51
C PHE A 181 0.61 -1.82 12.41
N LEU A 182 1.10 -0.87 13.21
CA LEU A 182 0.62 0.52 13.17
C LEU A 182 0.79 1.17 11.80
N TYR A 183 1.91 0.92 11.13
CA TYR A 183 2.16 1.39 9.78
C TYR A 183 1.12 0.90 8.78
N LYS A 184 0.75 -0.38 8.83
CA LYS A 184 -0.31 -0.93 7.96
C LYS A 184 -1.66 -0.26 8.22
N GLU A 185 -2.00 0.00 9.49
CA GLU A 185 -3.23 0.69 9.85
C GLU A 185 -3.24 2.15 9.37
N VAL A 186 -2.13 2.88 9.53
CA VAL A 186 -1.98 4.25 9.03
C VAL A 186 -2.08 4.28 7.50
N VAL A 187 -1.38 3.39 6.79
CA VAL A 187 -1.48 3.28 5.32
C VAL A 187 -2.93 2.98 4.89
N SER A 188 -3.62 2.11 5.63
CA SER A 188 -5.03 1.79 5.40
C SER A 188 -5.91 3.04 5.51
N PHE A 189 -5.78 3.77 6.62
CA PHE A 189 -6.50 5.01 6.92
C PHE A 189 -6.25 6.12 5.89
N LEU A 190 -5.00 6.26 5.42
CA LEU A 190 -4.63 7.28 4.44
C LEU A 190 -5.26 7.02 3.05
N ASN A 191 -5.78 5.83 2.76
CA ASN A 191 -6.43 5.55 1.48
C ASN A 191 -7.68 6.38 1.20
N ASP A 192 -8.36 6.81 2.26
CA ASP A 192 -9.61 7.59 2.15
C ASP A 192 -9.36 9.11 2.17
N LYS A 193 -8.10 9.54 2.19
CA LYS A 193 -7.71 10.94 2.26
C LYS A 193 -7.44 11.54 0.87
N PRO A 194 -7.57 12.87 0.71
CA PRO A 194 -7.11 13.58 -0.48
C PRO A 194 -5.63 13.31 -0.79
N THR A 195 -5.25 13.42 -2.06
CA THR A 195 -3.91 13.05 -2.56
C THR A 195 -2.77 13.72 -1.78
N GLY A 196 -2.88 15.00 -1.45
CA GLY A 196 -1.84 15.71 -0.69
C GLY A 196 -1.62 15.14 0.71
N ILE A 197 -2.70 14.94 1.47
CA ILE A 197 -2.65 14.35 2.82
C ILE A 197 -2.16 12.91 2.76
N TRP A 198 -2.63 12.15 1.77
CA TRP A 198 -2.19 10.78 1.55
C TRP A 198 -0.69 10.68 1.30
N LEU A 199 -0.14 11.54 0.43
CA LEU A 199 1.27 11.51 0.06
C LEU A 199 2.18 11.86 1.25
N VAL A 200 1.89 12.98 1.93
CA VAL A 200 2.66 13.41 3.10
C VAL A 200 2.55 12.37 4.22
N GLY A 201 1.36 11.83 4.45
CA GLY A 201 1.13 10.80 5.45
C GLY A 201 1.88 9.50 5.15
N LEU A 202 1.97 9.09 3.88
CA LEU A 202 2.74 7.90 3.49
C LEU A 202 4.23 8.08 3.76
N ILE A 203 4.78 9.23 3.37
CA ILE A 203 6.19 9.55 3.61
C ILE A 203 6.48 9.56 5.11
N ALA A 204 5.63 10.23 5.89
CA ALA A 204 5.75 10.26 7.35
C ALA A 204 5.65 8.87 7.99
N ALA A 205 4.71 8.02 7.52
CA ALA A 205 4.57 6.66 8.00
C ALA A 205 5.80 5.80 7.66
N THR A 206 6.37 5.96 6.47
CA THR A 206 7.60 5.26 6.09
C THR A 206 8.79 5.79 6.91
N TRP A 207 8.87 7.10 7.17
CA TRP A 207 9.90 7.67 8.04
C TRP A 207 9.79 7.14 9.48
N PHE A 208 8.58 6.98 9.99
CA PHE A 208 8.32 6.38 11.29
C PHE A 208 8.91 4.97 11.44
N MET A 209 9.11 4.20 10.36
CA MET A 209 9.80 2.90 10.46
C MET A 209 11.26 3.00 10.89
N ILE A 210 11.89 4.15 10.69
CA ILE A 210 13.30 4.37 11.04
C ILE A 210 13.43 4.57 12.55
N ASP A 211 12.66 5.52 13.10
CA ASP A 211 12.81 5.99 14.48
C ASP A 211 11.72 5.52 15.44
N GLY A 212 10.59 5.04 14.91
CA GLY A 212 9.41 4.59 15.65
C GLY A 212 9.73 3.48 16.66
N PRO A 213 10.37 2.37 16.25
CA PRO A 213 10.68 1.26 17.17
C PRO A 213 11.46 1.73 18.40
N LYS A 214 12.56 2.46 18.19
CA LYS A 214 13.41 3.01 19.27
C LYS A 214 12.66 4.00 20.16
N SER A 215 11.83 4.87 19.55
CA SER A 215 11.07 5.88 20.29
C SER A 215 10.03 5.23 21.21
N ILE A 216 9.41 4.13 20.77
CA ILE A 216 8.47 3.35 21.57
C ILE A 216 9.21 2.60 22.68
N GLU A 217 10.29 1.89 22.36
CA GLU A 217 11.14 1.19 23.33
C GLU A 217 11.55 2.12 24.49
N ARG A 218 12.03 3.33 24.19
CA ARG A 218 12.40 4.31 25.22
C ARG A 218 11.24 4.73 26.12
N LYS A 219 10.03 4.91 25.56
CA LYS A 219 8.83 5.27 26.35
C LYS A 219 8.37 4.15 27.28
N PHE A 220 8.58 2.91 26.89
CA PHE A 220 8.28 1.75 27.74
C PHE A 220 9.35 1.48 28.81
N GLY A 221 10.29 2.41 29.01
CA GLY A 221 11.27 2.38 30.10
C GLY A 221 12.49 1.50 29.84
N TYR A 222 12.56 0.89 28.65
CA TYR A 222 13.60 -0.05 28.30
C TYR A 222 14.96 0.62 28.05
N ASP A 223 14.96 1.85 27.52
CA ASP A 223 16.17 2.67 27.30
C ASP A 223 16.44 3.68 28.44
N ALA A 224 15.61 3.69 29.49
CA ALA A 224 15.79 4.58 30.65
C ALA A 224 16.75 4.02 31.71
N GLY A 225 17.10 2.73 31.64
CA GLY A 225 17.99 2.06 32.61
C GLY A 225 19.42 1.79 32.13
N LEU A 226 19.71 1.92 30.82
CA LEU A 226 21.03 1.62 30.24
C LEU A 226 21.88 2.87 29.94
N ARG A 227 21.32 4.06 30.13
CA ARG A 227 22.09 5.31 30.23
C ARG A 227 22.08 5.77 31.68
N SER A 228 23.08 5.31 32.43
CA SER A 228 23.54 6.11 33.57
C SER A 228 24.08 7.45 33.02
N PRO A 229 23.87 8.58 33.70
CA PRO A 229 24.73 9.74 33.50
C PRO A 229 26.21 9.38 33.71
#